data_AF-A0A7Y2U670-F1
#
_entry.id   AF-A0A7Y2U670-F1
#
_cell.length_a   1.000
_cell.length_b   1.000
_cell.length_c   1.000
_cell.angle_alpha   90.00
_cell.angle_beta   90.00
_cell.angle_gamma   90.00
#
_symmetry.space_group_name_H-M   'P 1'
#
loop_
_entity.id
_entity.type
_entity.pdbx_description
1 polymer ?
#
loop_
_entity_poly.entity_id
_entity_poly.type
_entity_poly.pdbx_seq_one_letter_code
_entity_poly.pdbx_strand_id
1 'polypeptide(L)'
;GGVVGLEFSFTGGDSNYKFDDGTVFDGDSFTADGVDIDFTLTASGQYSVAGGSVTGTLNNSLTTIDRIEVFNISAGPGDDRNVFFNNLSVVPEPSSAALLGLGCLALLMRRRK
;
A
#
# COMPACT_ATOMS: atom_id res chain seq x y z
N GLY A 1 -10.31 14.11 -11.49
CA GLY A 1 -10.09 12.87 -10.75
C GLY A 1 -8.65 12.47 -10.92
N GLY A 2 -7.99 11.99 -9.88
CA GLY A 2 -6.63 11.45 -9.99
C GLY A 2 -6.61 10.15 -10.80
N VAL A 3 -5.43 9.72 -11.23
CA VAL A 3 -5.23 8.48 -11.98
C VAL A 3 -4.92 7.34 -11.00
N VAL A 4 -5.56 6.18 -11.16
CA VAL A 4 -5.29 5.00 -10.32
C VAL A 4 -3.98 4.35 -10.77
N GLY A 5 -3.01 4.26 -9.86
CA GLY A 5 -1.73 3.59 -10.11
C GLY A 5 -1.68 2.13 -9.66
N LEU A 6 -2.57 1.74 -8.77
CA LEU A 6 -2.62 0.41 -8.19
C LEU A 6 -4.03 0.18 -7.66
N GLU A 7 -4.66 -0.89 -8.08
CA GLU A 7 -5.85 -1.42 -7.44
C GLU A 7 -5.61 -2.83 -6.89
N PHE A 8 -6.24 -3.06 -5.75
CA PHE A 8 -6.30 -4.33 -5.04
C PHE A 8 -7.77 -4.64 -4.85
N SER A 9 -8.23 -5.74 -5.44
CA SER A 9 -9.66 -6.00 -5.55
C SER A 9 -10.03 -7.45 -5.26
N PHE A 10 -11.30 -7.64 -4.96
CA PHE A 10 -11.94 -8.94 -4.85
C PHE A 10 -13.10 -9.03 -5.83
N THR A 11 -13.18 -10.13 -6.57
CA THR A 11 -14.33 -10.44 -7.41
C THR A 11 -15.19 -11.51 -6.74
N GLY A 12 -16.48 -11.24 -6.58
CA GLY A 12 -17.42 -12.17 -5.95
C GLY A 12 -17.37 -13.57 -6.58
N GLY A 13 -17.12 -14.58 -5.74
CA GLY A 13 -16.97 -15.97 -6.17
C GLY A 13 -15.52 -16.46 -6.26
N ASP A 14 -14.53 -15.56 -6.24
CA ASP A 14 -13.12 -15.94 -6.14
C ASP A 14 -12.75 -16.33 -4.71
N SER A 15 -11.60 -17.00 -4.57
CA SER A 15 -11.01 -17.33 -3.25
C SER A 15 -9.93 -16.35 -2.81
N ASN A 16 -9.40 -15.52 -3.71
CA ASN A 16 -8.26 -14.65 -3.43
C ASN A 16 -8.48 -13.25 -4.01
N TYR A 17 -7.79 -12.28 -3.41
CA TYR A 17 -7.66 -10.93 -3.94
C TYR A 17 -6.69 -10.90 -5.13
N LYS A 18 -6.81 -9.87 -5.98
CA LYS A 18 -5.97 -9.68 -7.17
C LYS A 18 -5.54 -8.22 -7.33
N PHE A 19 -4.44 -8.04 -8.05
CA PHE A 19 -3.97 -6.73 -8.53
C PHE A 19 -4.47 -6.44 -9.94
N ASP A 20 -4.29 -5.19 -10.40
CA ASP A 20 -4.69 -4.71 -11.74
C ASP A 20 -4.23 -5.59 -12.91
N ASP A 21 -3.04 -6.18 -12.78
CA ASP A 21 -2.43 -7.05 -13.80
C ASP A 21 -2.92 -8.50 -13.74
N GLY A 22 -3.85 -8.81 -12.82
CA GLY A 22 -4.38 -10.14 -12.57
C GLY A 22 -3.51 -11.00 -11.65
N THR A 23 -2.37 -10.49 -11.16
CA THR A 23 -1.55 -11.19 -10.19
C THR A 23 -2.38 -11.49 -8.94
N VAL A 24 -2.35 -12.75 -8.51
CA VAL A 24 -3.06 -13.20 -7.30
C VAL A 24 -2.26 -12.75 -6.08
N PHE A 25 -2.94 -12.14 -5.12
CA PHE A 25 -2.36 -11.90 -3.81
C PHE A 25 -2.15 -13.24 -3.11
N ASP A 26 -0.89 -13.53 -2.77
CA ASP A 26 -0.44 -14.77 -2.14
C ASP A 26 -0.39 -14.69 -0.61
N GLY A 27 -0.93 -13.62 -0.04
CA GLY A 27 -1.16 -13.48 1.39
C GLY A 27 -2.46 -14.14 1.85
N ASP A 28 -3.26 -13.38 2.60
CA ASP A 28 -4.57 -13.86 3.05
C ASP A 28 -5.53 -14.07 1.88
N SER A 29 -6.17 -15.24 1.85
CA SER A 29 -7.34 -15.48 1.02
C SER A 29 -8.51 -14.58 1.44
N PHE A 30 -9.51 -14.44 0.57
CA PHE A 30 -10.67 -13.61 0.87
C PHE A 30 -11.38 -14.08 2.15
N THR A 31 -11.66 -13.12 3.04
CA THR A 31 -12.50 -13.32 4.22
C THR A 31 -13.55 -12.21 4.33
N ALA A 32 -14.68 -12.52 4.97
CA ALA A 32 -15.70 -11.51 5.28
C ALA A 32 -15.30 -10.60 6.47
N ASP A 33 -14.22 -10.94 7.18
CA ASP A 33 -13.73 -10.23 8.35
C ASP A 33 -12.80 -9.04 7.98
N GLY A 34 -12.47 -8.92 6.70
CA GLY A 34 -11.56 -7.92 6.16
C GLY A 34 -10.16 -8.46 5.91
N VAL A 35 -9.26 -7.57 5.47
CA VAL A 35 -7.86 -7.87 5.19
C VAL A 35 -7.01 -6.68 5.62
N ASP A 36 -5.83 -6.96 6.15
CA ASP A 36 -4.81 -5.94 6.43
C ASP A 36 -3.78 -5.94 5.29
N ILE A 37 -3.43 -4.76 4.79
CA ILE A 37 -2.56 -4.63 3.61
C ILE A 37 -1.60 -3.47 3.80
N ASP A 38 -0.32 -3.79 3.75
CA ASP A 38 0.75 -2.82 3.84
C ASP A 38 1.39 -2.59 2.46
N PHE A 39 1.07 -1.45 1.85
CA PHE A 39 1.74 -1.00 0.63
C PHE A 39 2.98 -0.19 0.96
N THR A 40 4.14 -0.61 0.44
CA THR A 40 5.39 0.13 0.58
C THR A 40 5.91 0.53 -0.79
N LEU A 41 6.15 1.82 -0.98
CA LEU A 41 6.92 2.31 -2.12
C LEU A 41 8.40 2.01 -1.84
N THR A 42 9.04 1.16 -2.66
CA THR A 42 10.44 0.74 -2.45
C THR A 42 11.42 1.57 -3.27
N ALA A 43 10.95 2.14 -4.37
CA ALA A 43 11.63 3.13 -5.19
C ALA A 43 10.58 3.92 -5.99
N SER A 44 10.98 4.94 -6.74
CA SER A 44 10.08 5.72 -7.61
C SER A 44 9.26 4.80 -8.52
N GLY A 45 7.94 4.78 -8.30
CA GLY A 45 7.00 3.96 -9.06
C GLY A 45 7.07 2.46 -8.79
N GLN A 46 7.89 1.99 -7.86
CA GLN A 46 8.07 0.57 -7.54
C GLN A 46 7.52 0.29 -6.15
N TYR A 47 6.76 -0.78 -5.98
CA TYR A 47 6.14 -1.12 -4.70
C TYR A 47 6.31 -2.58 -4.31
N SER A 48 6.12 -2.84 -3.01
CA SER A 48 5.92 -4.17 -2.43
C SER A 48 4.68 -4.16 -1.55
N VAL A 49 4.03 -5.31 -1.42
CA VAL A 49 2.85 -5.50 -0.57
C VAL A 49 3.19 -6.50 0.53
N ALA A 50 3.17 -6.07 1.79
CA ALA A 50 3.35 -6.98 2.91
C ALA A 50 2.06 -7.78 3.16
N GLY A 51 2.21 -8.94 3.79
CA GLY A 51 1.17 -9.97 3.85
C GLY A 51 1.26 -10.98 2.72
N GLY A 52 1.88 -10.62 1.58
CA GLY A 52 2.24 -11.50 0.46
C GLY A 52 3.70 -11.32 0.01
N SER A 53 4.11 -12.00 -1.07
CA SER A 53 5.43 -11.84 -1.71
C SER A 53 5.36 -11.05 -3.03
N VAL A 54 4.39 -10.13 -3.14
CA VAL A 54 4.12 -9.39 -4.38
C VAL A 54 4.95 -8.11 -4.44
N THR A 55 5.57 -7.90 -5.60
CA THR A 55 6.26 -6.66 -5.97
C THR A 55 5.80 -6.22 -7.35
N GLY A 56 5.81 -4.92 -7.62
CA GLY A 56 5.32 -4.40 -8.89
C GLY A 56 5.70 -2.96 -9.16
N THR A 57 5.22 -2.46 -10.30
CA THR A 57 5.36 -1.07 -10.73
C THR A 57 3.99 -0.41 -10.75
N LEU A 58 3.88 0.84 -10.31
CA LEU A 58 2.65 1.61 -10.40
C LEU A 58 2.27 1.82 -11.87
N ASN A 59 1.00 1.62 -12.17
CA ASN A 59 0.39 1.91 -13.45
C ASN A 59 0.46 3.40 -13.77
N ASN A 60 0.25 3.73 -15.05
CA ASN A 60 0.18 5.12 -15.54
C ASN A 60 1.44 5.95 -15.30
N SER A 61 2.60 5.30 -15.19
CA SER A 61 3.90 5.95 -14.95
C SER A 61 3.92 6.83 -13.69
N LEU A 62 3.08 6.50 -12.70
CA LEU A 62 3.09 7.19 -11.43
C LEU A 62 4.37 6.88 -10.65
N THR A 63 4.87 7.87 -9.93
CA THR A 63 6.11 7.76 -9.15
C THR A 63 5.87 7.71 -7.64
N THR A 64 4.67 8.10 -7.20
CA THR A 64 4.25 8.20 -5.80
C THR A 64 2.82 7.69 -5.62
N ILE A 65 2.48 7.28 -4.39
CA ILE A 65 1.09 7.01 -3.99
C ILE A 65 0.56 8.27 -3.29
N ASP A 66 -0.33 9.01 -3.96
CA ASP A 66 -0.91 10.26 -3.45
C ASP A 66 -2.44 10.18 -3.23
N ARG A 67 -3.05 9.06 -3.64
CA ARG A 67 -4.48 8.81 -3.53
C ARG A 67 -4.74 7.35 -3.19
N ILE A 68 -5.72 7.14 -2.31
CA ILE A 68 -6.29 5.83 -2.00
C ILE A 68 -7.79 5.90 -2.30
N GLU A 69 -8.29 4.90 -3.01
CA GLU A 69 -9.70 4.76 -3.34
C GLU A 69 -10.18 3.40 -2.82
N VAL A 70 -11.31 3.40 -2.13
CA VAL A 70 -11.98 2.17 -1.73
C VAL A 70 -13.43 2.24 -2.12
N PHE A 71 -13.86 1.17 -2.77
CA PHE A 71 -15.17 1.09 -3.37
C PHE A 71 -15.63 -0.37 -3.37
N ASN A 72 -16.94 -0.54 -3.46
CA ASN A 72 -17.53 -1.82 -3.82
C ASN A 72 -18.23 -1.64 -5.17
N ILE A 73 -17.99 -2.54 -6.11
CA ILE A 73 -18.67 -2.53 -7.41
C ILE A 73 -19.69 -3.66 -7.42
N SER A 74 -20.90 -3.35 -7.89
CA SER A 74 -21.97 -4.34 -8.10
C SER A 74 -22.39 -5.09 -6.84
N ALA A 75 -22.20 -4.50 -5.66
CA ALA A 75 -22.59 -5.07 -4.37
C ALA A 75 -24.10 -5.34 -4.26
N GLY A 76 -24.93 -4.66 -5.05
CA GLY A 76 -26.38 -4.63 -4.85
C GLY A 76 -26.78 -3.73 -3.67
N PRO A 77 -28.08 -3.66 -3.33
CA PRO A 77 -28.55 -2.87 -2.20
C PRO A 77 -28.27 -3.57 -0.85
N GLY A 78 -28.02 -2.79 0.20
CA GLY A 78 -27.87 -3.29 1.57
C GLY A 78 -26.61 -2.75 2.27
N ASP A 79 -26.76 -2.30 3.52
CA ASP A 79 -25.66 -1.71 4.30
C ASP A 79 -24.60 -2.74 4.71
N ASP A 80 -24.97 -4.02 4.75
CA ASP A 80 -24.10 -5.17 4.99
C ASP A 80 -23.02 -5.36 3.90
N ARG A 81 -23.16 -4.64 2.78
CA ARG A 81 -22.28 -4.75 1.61
C ARG A 81 -21.45 -3.50 1.38
N ASN A 82 -21.55 -2.52 2.27
CA ASN A 82 -20.68 -1.35 2.25
C ASN A 82 -19.26 -1.78 2.59
N VAL A 83 -18.27 -1.15 1.94
CA VAL A 83 -16.86 -1.34 2.27
C VAL A 83 -16.46 -0.24 3.24
N PHE A 84 -15.72 -0.62 4.28
CA PHE A 84 -15.28 0.29 5.34
C PHE A 84 -13.76 0.20 5.52
N PHE A 85 -13.15 1.32 5.88
CA PHE A 85 -11.80 1.36 6.43
C PHE A 85 -11.87 1.42 7.95
N ASN A 86 -11.20 0.50 8.62
CA ASN A 86 -11.06 0.56 10.09
C ASN A 86 -9.92 1.51 10.50
N ASN A 87 -8.78 1.43 9.82
CA ASN A 87 -7.60 2.23 10.14
C ASN A 87 -6.80 2.54 8.88
N LEU A 88 -6.19 3.73 8.82
CA LEU A 88 -5.25 4.12 7.77
C LEU A 88 -4.03 4.76 8.43
N SER A 89 -2.85 4.21 8.15
CA SER A 89 -1.57 4.75 8.58
C SER A 89 -0.74 5.10 7.36
N VAL A 90 -0.26 6.35 7.29
CA VAL A 90 0.71 6.79 6.28
C VAL A 90 2.00 7.09 7.01
N VAL A 91 3.02 6.28 6.76
CA VAL A 91 4.35 6.42 7.38
C VAL A 91 5.28 7.07 6.37
N PRO A 92 5.69 8.34 6.56
CA PRO A 92 6.68 8.95 5.70
C PRO A 92 8.02 8.22 5.84
N GLU A 93 8.74 8.07 4.74
CA GLU A 93 10.14 7.66 4.81
C GLU A 93 10.93 8.65 5.68
N PRO A 94 11.87 8.17 6.53
CA PRO A 94 12.79 9.07 7.21
C PRO A 94 13.54 9.86 6.16
N SER A 95 13.28 11.17 6.08
CA SER A 95 13.99 11.99 5.09
C SER A 95 15.50 11.77 5.25
N SER A 96 16.21 11.54 4.14
CA SER A 96 17.67 11.37 4.17
C SER A 96 18.37 12.55 4.86
N ALA A 97 17.74 13.73 4.88
CA ALA A 97 18.16 14.90 5.65
C ALA A 97 18.15 14.68 7.17
N ALA A 98 17.12 14.03 7.72
CA ALA A 98 17.06 13.67 9.14
C ALA A 98 18.16 12.67 9.51
N LEU A 99 18.37 11.65 8.68
CA LEU A 99 19.42 10.65 8.90
C LEU A 99 20.82 11.26 8.78
N LEU A 100 21.04 12.14 7.80
CA LEU A 100 22.28 12.89 7.64
C LEU A 100 22.53 13.83 8.83
N GLY A 101 21.49 14.52 9.30
CA GLY A 101 21.56 15.37 10.48
C GLY A 101 21.96 14.60 11.74
N LEU A 102 21.35 13.43 11.97
CA LEU A 102 21.72 12.54 13.07
C LEU A 102 23.14 11.98 12.90
N GLY A 103 23.53 11.61 11.69
CA GLY A 103 24.89 11.16 11.38
C GLY A 103 25.93 12.25 11.65
N CYS A 104 25.68 13.48 11.19
CA CYS A 104 26.53 14.64 11.46
C CYS A 104 26.61 14.93 12.97
N LEU A 105 25.49 14.86 13.69
CA LEU A 105 25.47 15.07 15.13
C LEU A 105 26.25 13.99 15.88
N ALA A 106 26.09 12.72 15.50
CA ALA A 106 26.85 11.61 16.05
C ALA A 106 28.36 11.77 15.79
N LEU A 107 28.74 12.22 14.60
CA LEU A 107 30.13 12.54 14.25
C LEU A 107 30.69 13.70 15.08
N LEU A 108 29.90 14.76 15.30
CA LEU A 108 30.28 15.88 16.16
C LEU A 108 30.44 15.44 17.62
N MET A 109 29.56 14.57 18.12
CA MET A 109 29.66 14.00 19.47
C MET A 109 30.88 13.08 19.62
N ARG A 110 31.25 12.33 18.57
CA ARG A 110 32.46 11.50 18.55
C ARG A 110 33.75 12.33 18.56
N ARG A 111 33.76 13.53 17.98
CA ARG A 111 34.93 14.43 17.98
C ARG A 111 35.17 15.14 19.31
N ARG A 112 34.23 15.05 20.27
CA ARG A 112 34.31 15.69 21.59
C ARG A 112 34.74 14.72 22.71
N LYS A 113 35.09 13.48 22.38
CA LYS A 113 35.81 12.54 23.25
C LYS A 113 37.27 12.49 22.83
#